data_AF-A0A2L0F5F4-F1
#
_entry.id   AF-A0A2L0F5F4-F1
#
_cell.length_a   1.000
_cell.length_b   1.000
_cell.length_c   1.000
_cell.angle_alpha   90.00
_cell.angle_beta   90.00
_cell.angle_gamma   90.00
#
_symmetry.space_group_name_H-M   'P 1'
#
loop_
_entity.id
_entity.type
_entity.pdbx_description
1 polymer ?
#
loop_
_entity_poly.entity_id
_entity_poly.type
_entity_poly.pdbx_seq_one_letter_code
_entity_poly.pdbx_strand_id
1 'polypeptide(L)'
;MKQGRPRPEPKLTAKKKPPQKKKGPVEGKALAGTSREQATGDPASRLIDQRIRDLGGWRGETLARMRALILQADPEMTEEWKWKGTPVWSHHGIVCTGEAYTKVVKLTFARGASIPDPSRLFNSSLEGNTRRAIDIHEGETVDARAFKALLKAAVAQNGAPAKKAPVKAAVSQNGSPAKKAKPGASEAKPVKLLSGGNPQIAKADGDAPVQAYIAAMPGWKRDLGKRLDAIIARSAPNVRKAVKWNSPFYGIEGQGWFLSFHVLTKYVKVTFFQGMSLRPVPPGGTERSKDARWIDIYEDDQLDEAQMARWVKQAAALPGWSP
;
A
#
# COMPACT_ATOMS: atom_id res chain seq x y z
N MET A 1 -65.04 29.29 8.35
CA MET A 1 -65.36 28.16 9.25
C MET A 1 -65.56 26.88 8.43
N LYS A 2 -65.49 25.72 9.10
CA LYS A 2 -65.61 24.32 8.61
C LYS A 2 -64.34 23.72 7.99
N GLN A 3 -64.05 22.50 8.46
CA GLN A 3 -62.82 21.74 8.32
C GLN A 3 -62.95 20.67 7.23
N GLY A 4 -61.89 20.43 6.45
CA GLY A 4 -61.78 19.25 5.60
C GLY A 4 -61.15 18.09 6.36
N ARG A 5 -61.84 16.93 6.45
CA ARG A 5 -61.26 15.69 7.01
C ARG A 5 -60.38 14.97 5.96
N PRO A 6 -59.32 14.25 6.37
CA PRO A 6 -58.43 13.55 5.45
C PRO A 6 -59.08 12.29 4.82
N ARG A 7 -58.63 11.95 3.60
CA ARG A 7 -58.94 10.67 2.92
C ARG A 7 -58.16 9.51 3.55
N PRO A 8 -58.73 8.29 3.65
CA PRO A 8 -58.02 7.10 4.11
C PRO A 8 -57.19 6.43 3.00
N GLU A 9 -56.11 5.76 3.40
CA GLU A 9 -55.23 4.96 2.53
C GLU A 9 -55.84 3.58 2.17
N PRO A 10 -55.50 2.99 1.00
CA PRO A 10 -55.92 1.65 0.63
C PRO A 10 -55.05 0.56 1.27
N LYS A 11 -55.66 -0.36 2.02
CA LYS A 11 -55.00 -1.55 2.56
C LYS A 11 -54.73 -2.59 1.45
N LEU A 12 -53.47 -2.91 1.18
CA LEU A 12 -53.11 -4.06 0.33
C LEU A 12 -53.10 -5.38 1.12
N THR A 13 -53.27 -6.48 0.38
CA THR A 13 -53.61 -7.82 0.87
C THR A 13 -52.45 -8.60 1.47
N ALA A 14 -52.74 -9.41 2.50
CA ALA A 14 -51.79 -10.37 3.05
C ALA A 14 -51.74 -11.65 2.20
N LYS A 15 -50.56 -12.05 1.73
CA LYS A 15 -50.31 -13.37 1.10
C LYS A 15 -49.46 -14.26 2.02
N LYS A 16 -49.92 -15.49 2.26
CA LYS A 16 -49.26 -16.49 3.12
C LYS A 16 -47.99 -17.07 2.46
N LYS A 17 -46.96 -17.36 3.27
CA LYS A 17 -45.73 -18.08 2.88
C LYS A 17 -45.94 -19.61 2.82
N PRO A 18 -45.41 -20.31 1.81
CA PRO A 18 -45.16 -21.77 1.86
C PRO A 18 -43.85 -22.12 2.61
N PRO A 19 -43.65 -23.38 3.04
CA PRO A 19 -42.61 -23.75 4.00
C PRO A 19 -41.23 -24.07 3.41
N GLN A 20 -40.21 -23.94 4.26
CA GLN A 20 -38.83 -24.38 3.99
C GLN A 20 -38.73 -25.92 3.96
N LYS A 21 -38.00 -26.49 2.99
CA LYS A 21 -37.47 -27.86 3.08
C LYS A 21 -35.95 -27.83 3.26
N LYS A 22 -35.48 -28.30 4.41
CA LYS A 22 -34.05 -28.62 4.64
C LYS A 22 -33.72 -29.93 3.89
N LYS A 23 -32.55 -30.00 3.25
CA LYS A 23 -31.88 -31.27 2.91
C LYS A 23 -30.50 -31.27 3.56
N GLY A 24 -30.19 -32.32 4.30
CA GLY A 24 -28.85 -32.56 4.84
C GLY A 24 -27.89 -33.07 3.76
N PRO A 25 -26.58 -33.14 4.04
CA PRO A 25 -25.57 -33.57 3.09
C PRO A 25 -25.59 -35.09 2.91
N VAL A 26 -25.19 -35.54 1.71
CA VAL A 26 -24.89 -36.95 1.41
C VAL A 26 -23.38 -37.05 1.19
N GLU A 27 -22.72 -37.97 1.88
CA GLU A 27 -21.29 -38.23 1.70
C GLU A 27 -21.00 -39.05 0.44
N GLY A 28 -19.86 -38.79 -0.20
CA GLY A 28 -19.32 -39.59 -1.29
C GLY A 28 -17.81 -39.39 -1.42
N LYS A 29 -17.02 -40.39 -1.01
CA LYS A 29 -15.60 -40.55 -1.38
C LYS A 29 -15.55 -41.11 -2.83
N ALA A 30 -14.55 -40.91 -3.68
CA ALA A 30 -13.21 -40.30 -3.53
C ALA A 30 -12.88 -39.46 -4.81
N LEU A 31 -11.67 -39.25 -5.37
CA LEU A 31 -10.32 -39.83 -5.15
C LEU A 31 -9.21 -38.79 -5.52
N ALA A 32 -8.06 -39.26 -6.03
CA ALA A 32 -6.80 -38.53 -6.18
C ALA A 32 -6.62 -37.70 -7.47
N GLY A 33 -5.73 -36.71 -7.40
CA GLY A 33 -4.93 -36.25 -8.55
C GLY A 33 -5.00 -34.74 -8.84
N THR A 34 -3.84 -34.07 -8.78
CA THR A 34 -3.38 -32.93 -9.64
C THR A 34 -4.45 -31.96 -10.20
N SER A 35 -4.41 -30.64 -9.96
CA SER A 35 -3.25 -29.73 -9.99
C SER A 35 -3.53 -28.42 -9.22
N ARG A 36 -2.49 -27.79 -8.66
CA ARG A 36 -2.61 -26.60 -7.79
C ARG A 36 -1.92 -25.35 -8.37
N GLU A 37 -2.12 -25.06 -9.64
CA GLU A 37 -1.56 -23.86 -10.31
C GLU A 37 -2.42 -23.52 -11.56
N GLN A 38 -3.16 -22.39 -11.53
CA GLN A 38 -3.66 -21.58 -12.68
C GLN A 38 -4.71 -20.50 -12.29
N ALA A 39 -5.39 -20.62 -11.16
CA ALA A 39 -6.61 -19.85 -10.85
C ALA A 39 -6.45 -18.37 -10.39
N THR A 40 -5.40 -17.64 -10.79
CA THR A 40 -5.19 -16.23 -10.38
C THR A 40 -5.49 -15.17 -11.44
N GLY A 41 -5.48 -15.51 -12.74
CA GLY A 41 -5.76 -14.58 -13.83
C GLY A 41 -7.24 -14.20 -13.93
N ASP A 42 -8.12 -15.17 -14.14
CA ASP A 42 -9.58 -14.98 -14.34
C ASP A 42 -10.27 -14.02 -13.34
N PRO A 43 -10.02 -14.11 -12.01
CA PRO A 43 -10.62 -13.18 -11.05
C PRO A 43 -10.06 -11.75 -11.20
N ALA A 44 -8.77 -11.59 -11.50
CA ALA A 44 -8.13 -10.30 -11.68
C ALA A 44 -8.60 -9.63 -12.98
N SER A 45 -8.63 -10.36 -14.09
CA SER A 45 -9.12 -9.88 -15.39
C SER A 45 -10.52 -9.28 -15.29
N ARG A 46 -11.45 -9.96 -14.59
CA ARG A 46 -12.83 -9.46 -14.37
C ARG A 46 -12.89 -8.21 -13.49
N LEU A 47 -12.00 -8.07 -12.50
CA LEU A 47 -11.90 -6.87 -11.68
C LEU A 47 -11.34 -5.68 -12.49
N ILE A 48 -10.41 -5.94 -13.41
CA ILE A 48 -9.90 -4.93 -14.34
C ILE A 48 -10.98 -4.53 -15.37
N ASP A 49 -11.78 -5.47 -15.88
CA ASP A 49 -12.96 -5.16 -16.71
C ASP A 49 -13.95 -4.26 -15.98
N GLN A 50 -14.27 -4.59 -14.72
CA GLN A 50 -15.16 -3.77 -13.91
C GLN A 50 -14.56 -2.39 -13.67
N ARG A 51 -13.26 -2.29 -13.36
CA ARG A 51 -12.57 -1.02 -13.15
C ARG A 51 -12.57 -0.12 -14.39
N ILE A 52 -12.42 -0.71 -15.57
CA ILE A 52 -12.51 -0.01 -16.86
C ILE A 52 -13.92 0.56 -17.05
N ARG A 53 -14.97 -0.24 -16.78
CA ARG A 53 -16.38 0.22 -16.83
C ARG A 53 -16.66 1.33 -15.81
N ASP A 54 -16.21 1.17 -14.57
CA ASP A 54 -16.43 2.13 -13.48
C ASP A 54 -15.71 3.47 -13.70
N LEU A 55 -14.59 3.47 -14.43
CA LEU A 55 -13.86 4.70 -14.76
C LEU A 55 -14.59 5.56 -15.78
N GLY A 56 -15.18 4.92 -16.79
CA GLY A 56 -15.89 5.58 -17.90
C GLY A 56 -15.02 6.53 -18.74
N GLY A 57 -15.61 6.98 -19.85
CA GLY A 57 -15.02 7.94 -20.79
C GLY A 57 -13.57 7.63 -21.19
N TRP A 58 -12.82 8.70 -21.47
CA TRP A 58 -11.45 8.58 -21.99
C TRP A 58 -10.49 7.78 -21.09
N ARG A 59 -10.71 7.75 -19.76
CA ARG A 59 -9.84 7.01 -18.82
C ARG A 59 -10.12 5.52 -18.86
N GLY A 60 -11.39 5.11 -18.93
CA GLY A 60 -11.76 3.72 -19.16
C GLY A 60 -11.24 3.23 -20.51
N GLU A 61 -11.50 4.00 -21.57
CA GLU A 61 -11.03 3.72 -22.93
C GLU A 61 -9.50 3.63 -23.03
N THR A 62 -8.77 4.58 -22.43
CA THR A 62 -7.30 4.57 -22.40
C THR A 62 -6.78 3.36 -21.64
N LEU A 63 -7.31 3.06 -20.45
CA LEU A 63 -6.88 1.90 -19.67
C LEU A 63 -7.17 0.58 -20.40
N ALA A 64 -8.30 0.47 -21.10
CA ALA A 64 -8.64 -0.68 -21.93
C ALA A 64 -7.67 -0.83 -23.12
N ARG A 65 -7.37 0.26 -23.83
CA ARG A 65 -6.38 0.30 -24.93
C ARG A 65 -5.00 -0.14 -24.43
N MET A 66 -4.53 0.40 -23.30
CA MET A 66 -3.21 0.06 -22.77
C MET A 66 -3.15 -1.40 -22.30
N ARG A 67 -4.20 -1.91 -21.63
CA ARG A 67 -4.32 -3.33 -21.26
C ARG A 67 -4.23 -4.25 -22.49
N ALA A 68 -4.98 -3.94 -23.55
CA ALA A 68 -4.93 -4.72 -24.78
C ALA A 68 -3.52 -4.72 -25.40
N LEU A 69 -2.83 -3.58 -25.40
CA LEU A 69 -1.44 -3.49 -25.86
C LEU A 69 -0.46 -4.28 -24.96
N ILE A 70 -0.70 -4.33 -23.65
CA ILE A 70 0.09 -5.11 -22.69
C ILE A 70 -0.01 -6.61 -22.98
N LEU A 71 -1.24 -7.15 -23.04
CA LEU A 71 -1.47 -8.57 -23.32
C LEU A 71 -1.03 -8.97 -24.75
N GLN A 72 -1.04 -8.04 -25.70
CA GLN A 72 -0.48 -8.27 -27.05
C GLN A 72 1.05 -8.14 -27.13
N ALA A 73 1.72 -7.52 -26.16
CA ALA A 73 3.18 -7.46 -26.12
C ALA A 73 3.77 -8.80 -25.67
N ASP A 74 3.05 -9.50 -24.79
CA ASP A 74 3.46 -10.70 -24.08
C ASP A 74 2.22 -11.54 -23.70
N PRO A 75 1.95 -12.65 -24.40
CA PRO A 75 0.82 -13.54 -24.12
C PRO A 75 0.90 -14.28 -22.78
N GLU A 76 2.08 -14.35 -22.13
CA GLU A 76 2.26 -14.99 -20.82
C GLU A 76 2.10 -13.99 -19.66
N MET A 77 1.79 -12.73 -19.96
CA MET A 77 1.56 -11.68 -18.97
C MET A 77 0.39 -12.03 -18.05
N THR A 78 0.67 -12.19 -16.76
CA THR A 78 -0.34 -12.41 -15.73
C THR A 78 -0.99 -11.10 -15.33
N GLU A 79 -2.32 -11.06 -15.35
CA GLU A 79 -3.10 -9.97 -14.76
C GLU A 79 -3.29 -10.19 -13.26
N GLU A 80 -3.08 -9.15 -12.46
CA GLU A 80 -3.21 -9.17 -11.01
C GLU A 80 -3.99 -7.96 -10.50
N TRP A 81 -4.74 -8.16 -9.42
CA TRP A 81 -5.46 -7.09 -8.74
C TRP A 81 -4.82 -6.81 -7.38
N LYS A 82 -4.14 -5.67 -7.24
CA LYS A 82 -3.34 -5.33 -6.05
C LYS A 82 -3.79 -4.03 -5.39
N TRP A 83 -3.31 -3.84 -4.16
CA TRP A 83 -3.39 -2.59 -3.39
C TRP A 83 -4.77 -1.90 -3.37
N LYS A 84 -5.84 -2.68 -3.12
CA LYS A 84 -7.23 -2.20 -2.99
C LYS A 84 -7.81 -1.48 -4.23
N GLY A 85 -7.32 -1.73 -5.44
CA GLY A 85 -7.96 -1.14 -6.64
C GLY A 85 -7.10 -1.02 -7.90
N THR A 86 -5.87 -1.55 -7.88
CA THR A 86 -4.87 -1.29 -8.91
C THR A 86 -4.69 -2.53 -9.81
N PRO A 87 -5.06 -2.44 -11.10
CA PRO A 87 -4.53 -3.30 -12.15
C PRO A 87 -3.01 -3.37 -12.11
N VAL A 88 -2.46 -4.58 -12.11
CA VAL A 88 -1.03 -4.84 -12.18
C VAL A 88 -0.79 -5.97 -13.19
N TRP A 89 0.23 -5.82 -14.03
CA TRP A 89 0.65 -6.84 -14.97
C TRP A 89 2.03 -7.37 -14.59
N SER A 90 2.20 -8.69 -14.61
CA SER A 90 3.42 -9.35 -14.18
C SER A 90 3.83 -10.52 -15.08
N HIS A 91 5.13 -10.62 -15.30
CA HIS A 91 5.81 -11.77 -15.88
C HIS A 91 7.14 -11.90 -15.14
N HIS A 92 7.31 -12.99 -14.39
CA HIS A 92 8.44 -13.24 -13.47
C HIS A 92 8.75 -12.09 -12.47
N GLY A 93 7.73 -11.29 -12.17
CA GLY A 93 7.83 -10.05 -11.38
C GLY A 93 6.85 -9.02 -11.90
N ILE A 94 6.60 -7.96 -11.15
CA ILE A 94 5.73 -6.87 -11.62
C ILE A 94 6.43 -6.19 -12.81
N VAL A 95 5.71 -6.06 -13.93
CA VAL A 95 6.16 -5.32 -15.11
C VAL A 95 5.71 -3.87 -14.99
N CYS A 96 4.40 -3.64 -14.93
CA CYS A 96 3.81 -2.31 -14.75
C CYS A 96 2.47 -2.32 -13.99
N THR A 97 2.07 -1.14 -13.51
CA THR A 97 0.75 -0.85 -12.91
C THR A 97 -0.16 -0.16 -13.92
N GLY A 98 -1.48 -0.17 -13.69
CA GLY A 98 -2.48 0.59 -14.44
C GLY A 98 -3.29 1.48 -13.50
N GLU A 99 -2.81 2.70 -13.24
CA GLU A 99 -3.42 3.63 -12.29
C GLU A 99 -4.22 4.72 -13.03
N ALA A 100 -5.37 5.12 -12.51
CA ALA A 100 -6.22 6.14 -13.14
C ALA A 100 -6.47 7.30 -12.18
N TYR A 101 -6.06 8.50 -12.58
CA TYR A 101 -6.14 9.74 -11.80
C TYR A 101 -7.14 10.72 -12.44
N THR A 102 -7.26 11.93 -11.90
CA THR A 102 -8.16 12.96 -12.44
C THR A 102 -7.77 13.44 -13.83
N LYS A 103 -6.45 13.55 -14.11
CA LYS A 103 -5.92 14.16 -15.35
C LYS A 103 -5.10 13.21 -16.23
N VAL A 104 -4.78 12.00 -15.74
CA VAL A 104 -3.89 11.03 -16.42
C VAL A 104 -4.32 9.60 -16.15
N VAL A 105 -4.06 8.70 -17.11
CA VAL A 105 -3.90 7.26 -16.87
C VAL A 105 -2.41 6.98 -16.80
N LYS A 106 -1.94 6.49 -15.65
CA LYS A 106 -0.52 6.29 -15.33
C LYS A 106 -0.14 4.82 -15.42
N LEU A 107 0.90 4.53 -16.19
CA LEU A 107 1.56 3.22 -16.23
C LEU A 107 2.92 3.32 -15.53
N THR A 108 3.04 2.82 -14.31
CA THR A 108 4.30 2.83 -13.55
C THR A 108 5.06 1.53 -13.77
N PHE A 109 6.24 1.58 -14.41
CA PHE A 109 7.07 0.40 -14.67
C PHE A 109 7.98 0.11 -13.47
N ALA A 110 7.91 -1.12 -12.94
CA ALA A 110 8.53 -1.46 -11.66
C ALA A 110 10.07 -1.42 -11.67
N ARG A 111 10.68 -1.67 -12.84
CA ARG A 111 12.12 -1.48 -13.13
C ARG A 111 12.36 -0.41 -14.21
N GLY A 112 11.47 0.58 -14.33
CA GLY A 112 11.50 1.63 -15.35
C GLY A 112 12.86 2.29 -15.57
N ALA A 113 13.68 2.47 -14.53
CA ALA A 113 15.01 3.06 -14.65
C ALA A 113 16.03 2.20 -15.44
N SER A 114 15.83 0.87 -15.48
CA SER A 114 16.73 -0.09 -16.14
C SER A 114 16.26 -0.51 -17.53
N ILE A 115 15.12 0.01 -18.01
CA ILE A 115 14.52 -0.34 -19.30
C ILE A 115 14.98 0.66 -20.37
N PRO A 116 15.62 0.24 -21.48
CA PRO A 116 15.92 1.14 -22.59
C PRO A 116 14.64 1.77 -23.16
N ASP A 117 14.65 3.09 -23.34
CA ASP A 117 13.51 3.86 -23.87
C ASP A 117 13.96 4.80 -24.99
N PRO A 118 14.29 4.26 -26.18
CA PRO A 118 14.78 5.06 -27.31
C PRO A 118 13.71 6.00 -27.88
N SER A 119 12.43 5.65 -27.72
CA SER A 119 11.28 6.45 -28.15
C SER A 119 10.84 7.50 -27.14
N ARG A 120 11.48 7.57 -25.96
CA ARG A 120 11.21 8.53 -24.88
C ARG A 120 9.73 8.53 -24.43
N LEU A 121 9.14 7.34 -24.32
CA LEU A 121 7.77 7.18 -23.84
C LEU A 121 7.61 7.49 -22.35
N PHE A 122 8.66 7.31 -21.55
CA PHE A 122 8.63 7.74 -20.16
C PHE A 122 8.64 9.27 -20.10
N ASN A 123 7.54 9.84 -19.59
CA ASN A 123 7.37 11.28 -19.36
C ASN A 123 7.27 11.64 -17.86
N SER A 124 7.24 10.64 -16.97
CA SER A 124 6.97 10.81 -15.54
C SER A 124 7.89 9.97 -14.66
N SER A 125 8.18 10.45 -13.45
CA SER A 125 9.09 9.80 -12.49
C SER A 125 10.51 9.57 -13.04
N LEU A 126 11.00 10.43 -13.93
CA LEU A 126 12.24 10.24 -14.71
C LEU A 126 13.52 10.21 -13.88
N GLU A 127 13.53 10.95 -12.77
CA GLU A 127 14.65 11.02 -11.82
C GLU A 127 14.73 9.81 -10.87
N GLY A 128 13.78 8.87 -10.96
CA GLY A 128 13.72 7.69 -10.11
C GLY A 128 14.77 6.65 -10.46
N ASN A 129 15.58 6.23 -9.49
CA ASN A 129 16.63 5.21 -9.67
C ASN A 129 16.13 3.76 -9.88
N THR A 130 14.81 3.53 -9.86
CA THR A 130 14.20 2.20 -9.93
C THR A 130 13.01 2.19 -10.89
N ARG A 131 12.10 3.17 -10.79
CA ARG A 131 10.87 3.26 -11.57
C ARG A 131 10.87 4.49 -12.45
N ARG A 132 10.20 4.37 -13.59
CA ARG A 132 9.75 5.45 -14.47
C ARG A 132 8.31 5.15 -14.88
N ALA A 133 7.57 6.16 -15.29
CA ALA A 133 6.16 6.04 -15.61
C ALA A 133 5.78 6.79 -16.89
N ILE A 134 4.68 6.35 -17.49
CA ILE A 134 4.00 7.03 -18.59
C ILE A 134 2.70 7.58 -18.01
N ASP A 135 2.60 8.89 -17.87
CA ASP A 135 1.37 9.62 -17.55
C ASP A 135 0.68 9.99 -18.87
N ILE A 136 -0.40 9.30 -19.21
CA ILE A 136 -1.13 9.44 -20.49
C ILE A 136 -2.31 10.39 -20.28
N HIS A 137 -2.34 11.48 -21.03
CA HIS A 137 -3.39 12.50 -20.97
C HIS A 137 -4.60 12.19 -21.88
N GLU A 138 -5.68 12.95 -21.68
CA GLU A 138 -6.88 12.90 -22.53
C GLU A 138 -6.54 13.23 -23.99
N GLY A 139 -7.01 12.41 -24.93
CA GLY A 139 -6.69 12.53 -26.36
C GLY A 139 -5.28 12.08 -26.77
N GLU A 140 -4.38 11.77 -25.82
CA GLU A 140 -3.01 11.36 -26.13
C GLU A 140 -2.97 9.97 -26.78
N THR A 141 -2.18 9.83 -27.85
CA THR A 141 -1.95 8.55 -28.52
C THR A 141 -0.52 8.08 -28.29
N VAL A 142 -0.39 7.05 -27.47
CA VAL A 142 0.88 6.34 -27.25
C VAL A 142 1.18 5.47 -28.48
N ASP A 143 2.39 5.55 -29.01
CA ASP A 143 2.86 4.69 -30.10
C ASP A 143 2.81 3.21 -29.64
N ALA A 144 1.92 2.44 -30.28
CA ALA A 144 1.67 1.05 -29.94
C ALA A 144 2.88 0.12 -30.20
N ARG A 145 3.75 0.44 -31.17
CA ARG A 145 4.94 -0.34 -31.49
C ARG A 145 6.03 -0.07 -30.46
N ALA A 146 6.30 1.20 -30.17
CA ALA A 146 7.26 1.61 -29.16
C ALA A 146 6.86 1.10 -27.77
N PHE A 147 5.57 1.20 -27.41
CA PHE A 147 5.07 0.74 -26.12
C PHE A 147 5.17 -0.79 -25.96
N LYS A 148 4.88 -1.57 -27.00
CA LYS A 148 5.10 -3.03 -26.99
C LYS A 148 6.59 -3.38 -26.88
N ALA A 149 7.49 -2.63 -27.51
CA ALA A 149 8.93 -2.82 -27.37
C ALA A 149 9.40 -2.51 -25.93
N LEU A 150 8.90 -1.44 -25.32
CA LEU A 150 9.17 -1.06 -23.94
C LEU A 150 8.72 -2.15 -22.95
N LEU A 151 7.54 -2.74 -23.17
CA LEU A 151 7.03 -3.87 -22.38
C LEU A 151 7.90 -5.12 -22.51
N LYS A 152 8.31 -5.50 -23.72
CA LYS A 152 9.21 -6.65 -23.93
C LYS A 152 10.55 -6.45 -23.22
N ALA A 153 11.11 -5.23 -23.27
CA ALA A 153 12.29 -4.89 -22.50
C ALA A 153 12.04 -4.94 -20.98
N ALA A 154 10.84 -4.53 -20.51
CA ALA A 154 10.45 -4.62 -19.10
C ALA A 154 10.30 -6.06 -18.59
N VAL A 155 9.76 -6.97 -19.41
CA VAL A 155 9.69 -8.41 -19.13
C VAL A 155 11.08 -9.03 -19.11
N ALA A 156 11.94 -8.71 -20.08
CA ALA A 156 13.34 -9.18 -20.09
C ALA A 156 14.11 -8.71 -18.85
N GLN A 157 13.87 -7.48 -18.38
CA GLN A 157 14.43 -6.97 -17.13
C GLN A 157 13.93 -7.74 -15.88
N ASN A 158 12.84 -8.50 -15.95
CA ASN A 158 12.37 -9.28 -14.80
C ASN A 158 13.23 -10.52 -14.51
N GLY A 159 13.84 -11.12 -15.54
CA GLY A 159 14.69 -12.30 -15.44
C GLY A 159 13.92 -13.62 -15.52
N ALA A 160 14.67 -14.72 -15.63
CA ALA A 160 14.13 -16.08 -15.67
C ALA A 160 13.37 -16.46 -14.38
N PRO A 161 12.43 -17.43 -14.42
CA PRO A 161 11.66 -17.82 -13.24
C PRO A 161 12.60 -18.40 -12.18
N ALA A 162 12.58 -17.79 -10.99
CA ALA A 162 13.36 -18.26 -9.87
C ALA A 162 12.92 -19.70 -9.46
N LYS A 163 13.83 -20.67 -9.60
CA LYS A 163 13.62 -22.03 -9.07
C LYS A 163 13.41 -21.93 -7.55
N LYS A 164 12.20 -22.28 -7.08
CA LYS A 164 11.86 -22.35 -5.65
C LYS A 164 12.78 -23.38 -4.96
N ALA A 165 13.75 -22.91 -4.17
CA ALA A 165 14.53 -23.79 -3.30
C ALA A 165 13.63 -24.30 -2.15
N PRO A 166 13.71 -25.59 -1.76
CA PRO A 166 12.81 -26.14 -0.75
C PRO A 166 13.17 -25.66 0.66
N VAL A 167 12.19 -25.13 1.37
CA VAL A 167 12.32 -24.80 2.80
C VAL A 167 12.33 -26.09 3.60
N LYS A 168 13.52 -26.59 3.98
CA LYS A 168 13.62 -27.72 4.91
C LYS A 168 13.30 -27.25 6.33
N ALA A 169 12.19 -27.72 6.88
CA ALA A 169 11.94 -27.68 8.30
C ALA A 169 12.93 -28.61 9.02
N ALA A 170 13.53 -28.12 10.10
CA ALA A 170 14.26 -28.91 11.07
C ALA A 170 13.76 -28.51 12.47
N VAL A 171 12.93 -29.37 13.05
CA VAL A 171 12.57 -29.29 14.48
C VAL A 171 13.77 -29.78 15.28
N SER A 172 14.16 -29.04 16.31
CA SER A 172 14.92 -29.62 17.42
C SER A 172 14.54 -28.91 18.71
N GLN A 173 14.11 -29.68 19.71
CA GLN A 173 13.80 -29.21 21.05
C GLN A 173 15.01 -29.41 21.99
N ASN A 174 14.95 -28.71 23.12
CA ASN A 174 15.70 -28.90 24.36
C ASN A 174 17.16 -28.41 24.42
N GLY A 175 17.46 -27.73 25.54
CA GLY A 175 18.83 -27.55 26.02
C GLY A 175 19.37 -26.12 26.07
N SER A 176 18.76 -25.22 26.84
CA SER A 176 19.58 -24.21 27.54
C SER A 176 20.30 -24.89 28.70
N PRO A 177 21.59 -24.60 28.91
CA PRO A 177 21.88 -23.64 29.98
C PRO A 177 22.79 -22.48 29.52
N ALA A 178 22.69 -21.37 30.23
CA ALA A 178 23.34 -20.11 29.88
C ALA A 178 24.88 -20.21 29.87
N LYS A 179 25.51 -19.61 28.85
CA LYS A 179 26.94 -19.26 28.90
C LYS A 179 27.18 -17.83 28.41
N LYS A 180 27.53 -16.99 29.38
CA LYS A 180 28.08 -15.62 29.36
C LYS A 180 28.23 -14.93 28.00
N ALA A 181 27.61 -13.75 27.90
CA ALA A 181 27.78 -12.83 26.79
C ALA A 181 29.23 -12.35 26.60
N LYS A 182 29.64 -12.17 25.34
CA LYS A 182 30.55 -11.11 24.91
C LYS A 182 30.01 -10.48 23.61
N PRO A 183 30.16 -9.16 23.42
CA PRO A 183 29.51 -8.46 22.32
C PRO A 183 30.27 -8.66 21.01
N GLY A 184 29.67 -9.40 20.07
CA GLY A 184 30.08 -9.42 18.68
C GLY A 184 29.11 -8.58 17.85
N ALA A 185 29.53 -7.38 17.46
CA ALA A 185 28.78 -6.58 16.49
C ALA A 185 28.83 -7.29 15.13
N SER A 186 27.79 -8.05 14.82
CA SER A 186 27.54 -8.47 13.44
C SER A 186 27.16 -7.22 12.66
N GLU A 187 28.03 -6.80 11.73
CA GLU A 187 27.74 -5.72 10.80
C GLU A 187 26.58 -6.13 9.89
N ALA A 188 25.36 -5.85 10.34
CA ALA A 188 24.19 -5.88 9.49
C ALA A 188 24.43 -4.94 8.32
N LYS A 189 24.28 -5.45 7.09
CA LYS A 189 24.44 -4.64 5.87
C LYS A 189 23.66 -3.32 6.01
N PRO A 190 24.26 -2.16 5.69
CA PRO A 190 23.63 -0.87 5.92
C PRO A 190 22.27 -0.82 5.23
N VAL A 191 21.26 -0.41 5.99
CA VAL A 191 19.87 -0.33 5.51
C VAL A 191 19.82 0.59 4.29
N LYS A 192 19.35 0.06 3.16
CA LYS A 192 19.20 0.82 1.93
C LYS A 192 18.24 1.99 2.15
N LEU A 193 18.58 3.17 1.64
CA LEU A 193 17.68 4.32 1.61
C LEU A 193 16.94 4.37 0.27
N LEU A 194 15.68 4.80 0.32
CA LEU A 194 14.87 5.15 -0.86
C LEU A 194 15.23 6.56 -1.35
N SER A 195 14.72 6.93 -2.52
CA SER A 195 14.72 8.32 -2.99
C SER A 195 14.13 9.25 -1.92
N GLY A 196 14.83 10.33 -1.58
CA GLY A 196 14.48 11.22 -0.46
C GLY A 196 15.04 10.81 0.90
N GLY A 197 15.87 9.76 0.98
CA GLY A 197 16.59 9.38 2.19
C GLY A 197 15.79 8.50 3.16
N ASN A 198 14.58 8.06 2.80
CA ASN A 198 13.74 7.24 3.66
C ASN A 198 14.28 5.80 3.82
N PRO A 199 14.53 5.30 5.04
CA PRO A 199 14.99 3.93 5.26
C PRO A 199 14.05 2.86 4.67
N GLN A 200 14.61 1.95 3.87
CA GLN A 200 13.89 0.81 3.29
C GLN A 200 13.85 -0.35 4.27
N ILE A 201 12.90 -0.30 5.21
CA ILE A 201 12.63 -1.39 6.17
C ILE A 201 11.41 -2.19 5.72
N ALA A 202 11.55 -3.52 5.70
CA ALA A 202 10.47 -4.44 5.37
C ALA A 202 9.29 -4.30 6.34
N LYS A 203 8.07 -4.62 5.85
CA LYS A 203 6.88 -4.60 6.70
C LYS A 203 7.02 -5.64 7.81
N ALA A 204 6.98 -5.19 9.07
CA ALA A 204 6.98 -6.03 10.26
C ALA A 204 6.31 -5.27 11.42
N ASP A 205 5.62 -5.99 12.30
CA ASP A 205 5.03 -5.43 13.52
C ASP A 205 6.03 -5.55 14.69
N GLY A 206 5.88 -4.72 15.73
CA GLY A 206 6.76 -4.65 16.90
C GLY A 206 7.72 -3.45 16.90
N ASP A 207 8.49 -3.33 17.99
CA ASP A 207 9.45 -2.24 18.21
C ASP A 207 10.74 -2.40 17.38
N ALA A 208 11.30 -3.61 17.30
CA ALA A 208 12.53 -3.90 16.58
C ALA A 208 12.60 -3.33 15.13
N PRO A 209 11.59 -3.46 14.26
CA PRO A 209 11.63 -2.84 12.93
C PRO A 209 11.58 -1.31 12.96
N VAL A 210 10.94 -0.71 13.98
CA VAL A 210 10.93 0.75 14.17
C VAL A 210 12.29 1.24 14.66
N GLN A 211 12.95 0.54 15.59
CA GLN A 211 14.32 0.87 16.00
C GLN A 211 15.31 0.70 14.83
N ALA A 212 15.16 -0.34 14.01
CA ALA A 212 15.96 -0.51 12.80
C ALA A 212 15.73 0.62 11.78
N TYR A 213 14.49 1.11 11.64
CA TYR A 213 14.19 2.29 10.84
C TYR A 213 14.89 3.54 11.41
N ILE A 214 14.75 3.81 12.71
CA ILE A 214 15.35 4.99 13.37
C ILE A 214 16.88 4.96 13.24
N ALA A 215 17.51 3.83 13.53
CA ALA A 215 18.96 3.64 13.38
C ALA A 215 19.45 3.87 11.95
N ALA A 216 18.61 3.63 10.95
CA ALA A 216 18.90 3.85 9.53
C ALA A 216 18.63 5.28 9.04
N MET A 217 17.91 6.12 9.80
CA MET A 217 17.64 7.50 9.38
C MET A 217 18.97 8.28 9.17
N PRO A 218 19.06 9.13 8.13
CA PRO A 218 20.29 9.85 7.80
C PRO A 218 20.46 11.16 8.59
N GLY A 219 21.68 11.43 9.07
CA GLY A 219 22.04 12.69 9.75
C GLY A 219 21.17 13.00 10.96
N TRP A 220 20.91 14.29 11.18
CA TRP A 220 20.06 14.84 12.26
C TRP A 220 18.69 14.16 12.40
N LYS A 221 18.13 13.64 11.29
CA LYS A 221 16.82 12.98 11.29
C LYS A 221 16.82 11.74 12.18
N ARG A 222 17.97 11.10 12.41
CA ARG A 222 18.15 9.99 13.36
C ARG A 222 17.84 10.39 14.80
N ASP A 223 18.37 11.52 15.24
CA ASP A 223 18.19 11.97 16.61
C ASP A 223 16.79 12.57 16.81
N LEU A 224 16.22 13.21 15.78
CA LEU A 224 14.79 13.52 15.75
C LEU A 224 13.93 12.24 15.84
N GLY A 225 14.26 11.18 15.10
CA GLY A 225 13.55 9.90 15.16
C GLY A 225 13.56 9.25 16.54
N LYS A 226 14.72 9.23 17.21
CA LYS A 226 14.85 8.79 18.62
C LYS A 226 13.98 9.62 19.56
N ARG A 227 14.02 10.97 19.42
CA ARG A 227 13.22 11.89 20.23
C ARG A 227 11.73 11.60 20.04
N LEU A 228 11.25 11.57 18.79
CA LEU A 228 9.85 11.26 18.44
C LEU A 228 9.39 9.93 19.05
N ASP A 229 10.15 8.85 18.87
CA ASP A 229 9.82 7.54 19.44
C ASP A 229 9.70 7.58 20.97
N ALA A 230 10.63 8.28 21.64
CA ALA A 230 10.57 8.51 23.08
C ALA A 230 9.38 9.38 23.50
N ILE A 231 8.97 10.38 22.71
CA ILE A 231 7.74 11.16 22.97
C ILE A 231 6.51 10.26 22.86
N ILE A 232 6.47 9.41 21.83
CA ILE A 232 5.30 8.57 21.58
C ILE A 232 5.15 7.51 22.66
N ALA A 233 6.23 6.78 22.98
CA ALA A 233 6.23 5.74 24.01
C ALA A 233 5.87 6.28 25.41
N ARG A 234 6.39 7.45 25.82
CA ARG A 234 6.05 8.06 27.12
C ARG A 234 4.64 8.66 27.17
N SER A 235 4.06 8.98 26.02
CA SER A 235 2.73 9.62 25.93
C SER A 235 1.59 8.63 25.75
N ALA A 236 1.86 7.43 25.24
CA ALA A 236 0.92 6.33 25.05
C ALA A 236 1.53 5.00 25.55
N PRO A 237 1.42 4.67 26.86
CA PRO A 237 2.12 3.53 27.46
C PRO A 237 1.78 2.15 26.87
N ASN A 238 0.59 2.01 26.25
CA ASN A 238 0.13 0.81 25.55
C ASN A 238 0.32 0.89 24.02
N VAL A 239 1.24 1.73 23.53
CA VAL A 239 1.48 1.91 22.10
C VAL A 239 2.03 0.64 21.44
N ARG A 240 1.39 0.25 20.34
CA ARG A 240 1.89 -0.72 19.39
C ARG A 240 2.65 -0.02 18.28
N LYS A 241 3.80 -0.60 17.93
CA LYS A 241 4.69 -0.13 16.87
C LYS A 241 4.67 -1.12 15.71
N ALA A 242 4.88 -0.62 14.49
CA ALA A 242 5.12 -1.42 13.30
C ALA A 242 5.85 -0.58 12.24
N VAL A 243 6.51 -1.23 11.28
CA VAL A 243 6.85 -0.60 10.00
C VAL A 243 5.86 -1.06 8.93
N LYS A 244 5.26 -0.09 8.23
CA LYS A 244 4.37 -0.32 7.08
C LYS A 244 4.72 0.66 5.97
N TRP A 245 4.78 0.16 4.73
CA TRP A 245 5.21 0.93 3.55
C TRP A 245 6.51 1.74 3.77
N ASN A 246 7.51 1.13 4.43
CA ASN A 246 8.78 1.77 4.81
C ASN A 246 8.61 3.01 5.71
N SER A 247 7.61 3.03 6.59
CA SER A 247 7.40 4.12 7.57
C SER A 247 7.06 3.51 8.94
N PRO A 248 7.54 4.08 10.06
CA PRO A 248 7.03 3.76 11.39
C PRO A 248 5.57 4.16 11.56
N PHE A 249 4.79 3.25 12.13
CA PHE A 249 3.39 3.42 12.50
C PHE A 249 3.22 3.14 13.99
N TYR A 250 2.40 3.96 14.64
CA TYR A 250 2.09 3.92 16.07
C TYR A 250 0.57 3.88 16.25
N GLY A 251 0.11 2.96 17.08
CA GLY A 251 -1.30 2.65 17.25
C GLY A 251 -1.62 2.04 18.61
N ILE A 252 -2.91 1.83 18.88
CA ILE A 252 -3.39 1.15 20.08
C ILE A 252 -4.09 -0.15 19.65
N GLU A 253 -3.95 -1.21 20.46
CA GLU A 253 -4.68 -2.46 20.24
C GLU A 253 -6.20 -2.22 20.18
N GLY A 254 -6.86 -2.83 19.19
CA GLY A 254 -8.30 -2.66 18.97
C GLY A 254 -8.74 -1.30 18.41
N GLN A 255 -7.91 -0.25 18.50
CA GLN A 255 -8.26 1.09 18.01
C GLN A 255 -7.59 1.46 16.68
N GLY A 256 -6.52 0.76 16.27
CA GLY A 256 -5.83 1.03 15.01
C GLY A 256 -4.65 2.02 15.14
N TRP A 257 -4.22 2.59 14.03
CA TRP A 257 -3.02 3.44 13.95
C TRP A 257 -3.41 4.92 14.09
N PHE A 258 -2.79 5.66 15.01
CA PHE A 258 -3.09 7.07 15.24
C PHE A 258 -2.03 8.01 14.65
N LEU A 259 -0.78 7.55 14.50
CA LEU A 259 0.35 8.32 14.00
C LEU A 259 1.26 7.48 13.07
N SER A 260 1.84 8.13 12.06
CA SER A 260 3.05 7.64 11.39
C SER A 260 4.05 8.78 11.18
N PHE A 261 5.32 8.46 10.91
CA PHE A 261 6.25 9.45 10.37
C PHE A 261 7.06 8.91 9.20
N HIS A 262 7.55 9.83 8.35
CA HIS A 262 8.27 9.50 7.12
C HIS A 262 9.43 10.49 6.92
N VAL A 263 10.57 9.99 6.46
CA VAL A 263 11.74 10.81 6.13
C VAL A 263 11.62 11.31 4.68
N LEU A 264 11.70 12.62 4.49
CA LEU A 264 11.83 13.27 3.19
C LEU A 264 13.22 13.92 3.09
N THR A 265 13.63 14.34 1.89
CA THR A 265 14.97 14.90 1.64
C THR A 265 15.33 16.03 2.62
N LYS A 266 14.38 16.94 2.88
CA LYS A 266 14.58 18.17 3.65
C LYS A 266 13.98 18.15 5.05
N TYR A 267 13.01 17.27 5.34
CA TYR A 267 12.25 17.28 6.59
C TYR A 267 11.80 15.87 7.01
N VAL A 268 11.34 15.70 8.24
CA VAL A 268 10.58 14.53 8.70
C VAL A 268 9.12 14.93 8.81
N LYS A 269 8.23 14.23 8.08
CA LYS A 269 6.78 14.44 8.15
C LYS A 269 6.20 13.56 9.26
N VAL A 270 5.59 14.15 10.28
CA VAL A 270 4.83 13.43 11.32
C VAL A 270 3.34 13.61 11.04
N THR A 271 2.64 12.52 10.72
CA THR A 271 1.23 12.54 10.31
C THR A 271 0.35 11.89 11.37
N PHE A 272 -0.72 12.60 11.76
CA PHE A 272 -1.78 12.13 12.63
C PHE A 272 -3.02 11.81 11.78
N PHE A 273 -3.53 10.58 11.87
CA PHE A 273 -4.64 10.14 11.00
C PHE A 273 -5.99 10.80 11.34
N GLN A 274 -6.19 11.15 12.62
CA GLN A 274 -7.33 11.96 13.12
C GLN A 274 -6.92 13.41 13.41
N GLY A 275 -6.03 13.97 12.59
CA GLY A 275 -5.37 15.26 12.84
C GLY A 275 -6.32 16.46 13.02
N MET A 276 -7.46 16.51 12.32
CA MET A 276 -8.47 17.58 12.49
C MET A 276 -9.12 17.60 13.88
N SER A 277 -9.12 16.47 14.59
CA SER A 277 -9.70 16.34 15.93
C SER A 277 -8.74 16.78 17.04
N LEU A 278 -7.46 17.02 16.72
CA LEU A 278 -6.45 17.43 17.69
C LEU A 278 -6.50 18.94 17.98
N ARG A 279 -6.04 19.35 19.17
CA ARG A 279 -5.99 20.74 19.61
C ARG A 279 -4.60 21.12 20.13
N PRO A 280 -4.00 22.22 19.61
CA PRO A 280 -4.30 22.87 18.32
C PRO A 280 -4.31 21.87 17.15
N VAL A 281 -4.90 22.21 16.01
CA VAL A 281 -4.85 21.35 14.82
C VAL A 281 -3.44 21.42 14.21
N PRO A 282 -2.75 20.31 13.89
CA PRO A 282 -1.48 20.36 13.18
C PRO A 282 -1.64 21.08 11.83
N PRO A 283 -0.77 22.05 11.49
CA PRO A 283 -0.98 22.97 10.36
C PRO A 283 -0.98 22.32 8.97
N GLY A 284 -0.24 21.23 8.78
CA GLY A 284 -0.15 20.55 7.48
C GLY A 284 -1.42 19.77 7.16
N GLY A 285 -2.04 20.05 6.01
CA GLY A 285 -3.24 19.36 5.55
C GLY A 285 -3.65 19.77 4.14
N THR A 286 -4.50 18.96 3.51
CA THR A 286 -5.20 19.33 2.27
C THR A 286 -6.63 18.79 2.34
N GLU A 287 -7.54 19.31 1.51
CA GLU A 287 -8.89 18.73 1.36
C GLU A 287 -8.83 17.22 1.04
N ARG A 288 -7.86 16.81 0.20
CA ARG A 288 -7.65 15.41 -0.18
C ARG A 288 -7.17 14.51 0.97
N SER A 289 -6.58 15.05 2.03
CA SER A 289 -6.13 14.26 3.18
C SER A 289 -7.24 14.01 4.22
N LYS A 290 -8.46 14.50 3.99
CA LYS A 290 -9.62 14.35 4.89
C LYS A 290 -9.24 14.79 6.33
N ASP A 291 -9.40 13.90 7.29
CA ASP A 291 -9.11 14.14 8.72
C ASP A 291 -7.62 14.16 9.04
N ALA A 292 -6.76 13.60 8.18
CA ALA A 292 -5.33 13.52 8.45
C ALA A 292 -4.66 14.91 8.36
N ARG A 293 -3.85 15.21 9.37
CA ARG A 293 -3.00 16.41 9.43
C ARG A 293 -1.57 16.03 9.82
N TRP A 294 -0.60 16.85 9.46
CA TRP A 294 0.81 16.60 9.73
C TRP A 294 1.55 17.86 10.18
N ILE A 295 2.76 17.64 10.69
CA ILE A 295 3.82 18.65 10.73
C ILE A 295 5.00 18.17 9.89
N ASP A 296 5.69 19.12 9.28
CA ASP A 296 6.96 18.89 8.59
C ASP A 296 8.04 19.55 9.43
N ILE A 297 8.94 18.74 10.00
CA ILE A 297 10.01 19.19 10.89
C ILE A 297 11.31 19.24 10.08
N TYR A 298 11.91 20.42 9.97
CA TYR A 298 13.17 20.70 9.28
C TYR A 298 14.38 20.60 10.23
N GLU A 299 15.59 20.78 9.69
CA GLU A 299 16.86 20.54 10.40
C GLU A 299 17.07 21.53 11.55
N ASP A 300 16.77 22.80 11.31
CA ASP A 300 16.93 23.90 12.25
C ASP A 300 15.69 24.14 13.13
N ASP A 301 14.62 23.34 12.95
CA ASP A 301 13.37 23.48 13.71
C ASP A 301 13.53 23.01 15.15
N GLN A 302 13.18 23.86 16.11
CA GLN A 302 12.98 23.43 17.49
C GLN A 302 11.65 22.68 17.64
N LEU A 303 11.71 21.36 17.76
CA LEU A 303 10.55 20.54 18.10
C LEU A 303 10.02 20.92 19.49
N ASP A 304 8.81 21.50 19.55
CA ASP A 304 8.02 21.60 20.78
C ASP A 304 7.58 20.19 21.23
N GLU A 305 8.41 19.58 22.09
CA GLU A 305 8.17 18.25 22.64
C GLU A 305 6.92 18.19 23.52
N ALA A 306 6.52 19.30 24.14
CA ALA A 306 5.33 19.37 24.97
C ALA A 306 4.07 19.36 24.09
N GLN A 307 4.06 20.09 22.97
CA GLN A 307 2.97 20.04 21.99
C GLN A 307 2.92 18.68 21.27
N MET A 308 4.06 18.10 20.90
CA MET A 308 4.08 16.75 20.34
C MET A 308 3.50 15.72 21.32
N ALA A 309 3.85 15.79 22.61
CA ALA A 309 3.26 14.93 23.63
C ALA A 309 1.75 15.16 23.81
N ARG A 310 1.29 16.42 23.78
CA ARG A 310 -0.16 16.75 23.80
C ARG A 310 -0.89 16.17 22.60
N TRP A 311 -0.31 16.20 21.41
CA TRP A 311 -0.90 15.61 20.21
C TRP A 311 -0.93 14.08 20.25
N VAL A 312 0.15 13.43 20.69
CA VAL A 312 0.16 11.96 20.84
C VAL A 312 -0.92 11.50 21.84
N LYS A 313 -1.02 12.15 23.00
CA LYS A 313 -2.04 11.80 24.01
C LYS A 313 -3.46 11.89 23.46
N GLN A 314 -3.76 12.97 22.72
CA GLN A 314 -5.07 13.13 22.06
C GLN A 314 -5.30 12.09 20.98
N ALA A 315 -4.32 11.86 20.10
CA ALA A 315 -4.43 10.92 18.99
C ALA A 315 -4.59 9.46 19.46
N ALA A 316 -3.89 9.07 20.53
CA ALA A 316 -3.98 7.74 21.14
C ALA A 316 -5.31 7.48 21.89
N ALA A 317 -6.13 8.51 22.10
CA ALA A 317 -7.48 8.40 22.67
C ALA A 317 -8.60 8.41 21.60
N LEU A 318 -8.24 8.52 20.31
CA LEU A 318 -9.18 8.58 19.19
C LEU A 318 -9.17 7.29 18.37
N PRO A 319 -10.28 6.93 17.69
CA PRO A 319 -10.30 5.82 16.74
C PRO A 319 -9.26 6.01 15.64
N GLY A 320 -8.25 5.14 15.65
CA GLY A 320 -7.16 5.12 14.70
C GLY A 320 -7.58 4.58 13.33
N TRP A 321 -6.77 4.89 12.33
CA TRP A 321 -6.93 4.37 10.99
C TRP A 321 -6.63 2.87 10.94
N SER A 322 -7.48 2.12 10.25
CA SER A 322 -7.28 0.70 9.94
C SER A 322 -7.16 0.51 8.41
N PRO A 323 -6.09 -0.15 7.93
CA PRO A 323 -5.80 -0.34 6.51
C PRO A 323 -6.56 -1.51 5.85
#